data_AF-S8BZ10-F1
#
_entry.id   AF-S8BZ10-F1
#
_cell.length_a   1.000
_cell.length_b   1.000
_cell.length_c   1.000
_cell.angle_alpha   90.00
_cell.angle_beta   90.00
_cell.angle_gamma   90.00
#
_symmetry.space_group_name_H-M   'P 1'
#
loop_
_entity.id
_entity.type
_entity.pdbx_description
1 polymer ?
#
loop_
_entity_poly.entity_id
_entity_poly.type
_entity_poly.pdbx_seq_one_letter_code
_entity_poly.pdbx_strand_id
1 'polypeptide(L)' 'MGNHFSFCNSGSFVSWVIFPTGEVRRLRQKAKAAELMMEMPNFFLVNVKSLRIGRRLSPLNADEDLEMNGVYLYFPM' A
#
# COMPACT_ATOMS: atom_id res chain seq x y z
N MET A 1 -23.12 22.27 -2.54
CA MET A 1 -22.48 20.96 -2.76
C MET A 1 -21.04 21.21 -3.22
N GLY A 2 -20.14 21.45 -2.27
CA GLY A 2 -18.75 21.81 -2.56
C GLY A 2 -17.89 20.55 -2.62
N ASN A 3 -17.39 20.22 -3.80
CA ASN A 3 -16.45 19.13 -3.99
C ASN A 3 -15.05 19.63 -3.62
N HIS A 4 -14.59 19.30 -2.42
CA HIS A 4 -13.24 19.62 -1.96
C HIS A 4 -12.25 18.63 -2.61
N PHE A 5 -11.85 18.89 -3.86
CA PHE A 5 -10.69 18.24 -4.46
C PHE A 5 -9.43 18.87 -3.85
N SER A 6 -8.99 18.34 -2.71
CA SER A 6 -7.75 18.75 -2.06
C SER A 6 -6.56 18.43 -2.98
N PHE A 7 -6.00 19.49 -3.58
CA PHE A 7 -4.72 19.46 -4.28
C PHE A 7 -3.66 19.97 -3.29
N CYS A 8 -2.91 19.07 -2.65
CA CYS A 8 -1.76 19.46 -1.81
C CYS A 8 -0.45 19.14 -2.54
N ASN A 9 0.24 20.21 -2.94
CA ASN A 9 1.61 20.22 -3.42
C ASN A 9 2.53 20.62 -2.25
N SER A 10 3.40 19.70 -1.83
CA SER A 10 4.74 19.91 -1.23
C SER A 10 5.07 18.71 -0.34
N GLY A 11 5.86 17.75 -0.86
CA GLY A 11 6.25 16.52 -0.14
C GLY A 11 5.20 15.40 -0.19
N SER A 12 4.75 15.00 -1.38
CA SER A 12 3.64 14.05 -1.53
C SER A 12 4.01 12.62 -1.06
N PHE A 13 3.52 12.21 0.12
CA PHE A 13 3.48 10.82 0.57
C PHE A 13 2.53 10.05 -0.36
N VAL A 14 3.07 9.54 -1.47
CA VAL A 14 2.32 8.77 -2.44
C VAL A 14 2.81 7.34 -2.37
N SER A 15 1.94 6.41 -2.03
CA SER A 15 2.24 4.98 -2.14
C SER A 15 1.28 4.33 -3.13
N TRP A 16 1.78 3.31 -3.81
CA TRP A 16 1.02 2.54 -4.79
C TRP A 16 0.75 1.16 -4.23
N VAL A 17 -0.50 0.72 -4.31
CA VAL A 17 -0.92 -0.60 -3.88
C VAL A 17 -1.52 -1.31 -5.08
N ILE A 18 -0.97 -2.48 -5.39
CA ILE A 18 -1.41 -3.34 -6.48
C ILE A 18 -2.25 -4.47 -5.87
N PHE A 19 -3.51 -4.50 -6.27
CA PHE A 19 -4.50 -5.49 -5.86
C PHE A 19 -4.25 -6.81 -6.60
N PRO A 20 -4.63 -7.96 -6.01
CA PRO A 20 -4.47 -9.25 -6.67
C PRO A 20 -5.35 -9.39 -7.92
N THR A 21 -6.36 -8.52 -8.06
CA THR A 21 -7.19 -8.37 -9.27
C THR A 21 -6.47 -7.65 -10.41
N GLY A 22 -5.28 -7.09 -10.17
CA GLY A 22 -4.53 -6.28 -11.13
C GLY A 22 -4.86 -4.79 -11.08
N GLU A 23 -5.79 -4.37 -10.21
CA GLU A 23 -6.09 -2.96 -10.00
C GLU A 23 -4.95 -2.26 -9.25
N VAL A 24 -4.69 -1.01 -9.60
CA VAL A 24 -3.63 -0.21 -8.98
C VAL A 24 -4.26 1.00 -8.30
N ARG A 25 -4.08 1.11 -6.98
CA ARG A 25 -4.60 2.22 -6.18
C ARG A 25 -3.47 3.09 -5.67
N ARG A 26 -3.65 4.40 -5.81
CA ARG A 26 -2.71 5.42 -5.32
C ARG A 26 -3.21 5.98 -4.00
N LEU A 27 -2.45 5.75 -2.93
CA LEU A 27 -2.69 6.34 -1.61
C LEU A 27 -1.91 7.65 -1.52
N ARG A 28 -2.60 8.74 -1.14
CA ARG A 28 -2.04 10.10 -1.05
C ARG A 28 -1.81 10.55 0.39
N GLN A 29 -2.13 9.69 1.35
CA GLN A 29 -2.02 9.94 2.77
C GLN A 29 -1.21 8.80 3.39
N LYS A 30 -0.59 9.07 4.55
CA LYS A 30 0.01 8.01 5.36
C LYS A 30 -1.11 7.05 5.77
N ALA A 31 -0.96 5.79 5.41
CA ALA A 31 -1.88 4.71 5.74
C ALA A 31 -1.10 3.61 6.44
N LYS A 32 -1.72 2.95 7.41
CA LYS A 32 -1.16 1.76 8.04
C LYS A 32 -1.51 0.51 7.24
N ALA A 33 -0.66 -0.49 7.30
CA ALA A 33 -0.95 -1.77 6.68
C ALA A 33 -2.25 -2.38 7.22
N ALA A 34 -2.60 -2.17 8.50
CA ALA A 34 -3.86 -2.61 9.10
C ALA A 34 -5.10 -2.10 8.34
N GLU A 35 -5.09 -0.87 7.86
CA GLU A 35 -6.24 -0.30 7.14
C GLU A 35 -6.46 -1.04 5.82
N LEU A 36 -5.36 -1.33 5.11
CA LEU A 36 -5.35 -2.10 3.87
C LEU A 36 -5.71 -3.57 4.10
N MET A 37 -5.20 -4.17 5.18
CA MET A 37 -5.54 -5.54 5.59
C MET A 37 -7.00 -5.65 6.05
N MET A 38 -7.61 -4.60 6.62
CA MET A 38 -9.05 -4.59 6.92
C MET A 38 -9.90 -4.59 5.65
N GLU A 39 -9.45 -3.92 4.59
CA GLU A 39 -10.12 -3.98 3.27
C GLU A 39 -10.02 -5.39 2.67
N MET A 40 -8.88 -6.07 2.86
CA MET A 40 -8.62 -7.42 2.32
C MET A 40 -7.99 -8.36 3.36
N PRO A 41 -8.80 -8.95 4.27
CA PRO A 41 -8.29 -9.68 5.43
C PRO A 41 -7.62 -11.03 5.11
N ASN A 42 -7.84 -11.59 3.92
CA ASN A 42 -7.21 -12.85 3.48
C ASN A 42 -5.90 -12.62 2.69
N PHE A 43 -5.40 -11.39 2.67
CA PHE A 43 -4.21 -11.01 1.94
C PHE A 43 -3.23 -10.30 2.87
N PHE A 44 -1.94 -10.47 2.59
CA PHE A 44 -0.87 -9.73 3.24
C PHE A 44 -0.18 -8.81 2.24
N LEU A 45 0.37 -7.71 2.74
CA LEU A 45 1.00 -6.68 1.92
C LEU A 45 2.52 -6.85 1.91
N VAL A 46 3.15 -6.77 0.75
CA VAL A 46 4.61 -6.88 0.60
C VAL A 46 5.15 -5.69 -0.17
N ASN A 47 6.24 -5.10 0.30
CA ASN A 47 6.96 -4.04 -0.43
C ASN A 47 7.71 -4.64 -1.63
N VAL A 48 7.55 -4.06 -2.81
CA VAL A 48 8.22 -4.52 -4.05
C VAL A 48 9.74 -4.47 -3.91
N LYS A 49 10.29 -3.50 -3.17
CA LYS A 49 11.73 -3.40 -2.93
C LYS A 49 12.28 -4.61 -2.18
N SER A 50 11.47 -5.22 -1.32
CA SER A 50 11.81 -6.43 -0.56
C SER A 50 11.54 -7.71 -1.37
N LEU A 51 10.80 -7.62 -2.48
CA LEU A 51 10.48 -8.75 -3.33
C LEU A 51 11.70 -9.13 -4.18
N ARG A 52 12.34 -10.24 -3.83
CA ARG A 52 13.45 -10.83 -4.59
C ARG A 52 13.08 -12.23 -5.03
N ILE A 53 13.32 -12.53 -6.30
CA ILE A 53 13.12 -13.86 -6.88
C ILE A 53 13.96 -14.88 -6.09
N GLY A 54 13.34 -15.99 -5.69
CA GLY A 54 13.99 -17.06 -4.92
C GLY A 54 14.23 -16.75 -3.44
N ARG A 55 13.69 -15.64 -2.91
CA ARG A 55 13.78 -15.28 -1.49
C ARG A 55 12.40 -15.33 -0.82
N ARG A 56 12.39 -15.53 0.51
CA ARG A 56 11.17 -15.42 1.32
C ARG A 56 10.58 -14.02 1.19
N LEU A 57 9.25 -13.97 1.06
CA LEU A 57 8.48 -12.73 1.10
C LEU A 57 8.60 -12.10 2.49
N SER A 58 8.69 -10.77 2.53
CA SER A 58 8.71 -10.01 3.78
C SER A 58 7.41 -9.21 3.87
N PRO A 59 6.35 -9.78 4.49
CA PRO A 59 5.09 -9.06 4.69
C PRO A 59 5.30 -7.87 5.61
N LEU A 60 4.55 -6.78 5.37
CA LEU A 60 4.41 -5.70 6.34
C LEU A 60 3.59 -6.18 7.53
N ASN A 61 3.94 -5.72 8.73
CA ASN A 61 3.10 -5.88 9.92
C ASN A 61 1.91 -4.92 9.86
N ALA A 62 0.79 -5.30 10.48
CA ALA A 62 -0.42 -4.48 10.50
C ALA A 62 -0.20 -3.08 11.12
N ASP A 63 0.70 -2.96 12.10
CA ASP A 63 0.99 -1.68 12.76
C ASP A 63 2.04 -0.82 12.00
N GLU A 64 2.67 -1.36 10.95
CA GLU A 64 3.62 -0.60 10.14
C GLU A 64 2.93 0.39 9.20
N ASP A 65 3.49 1.60 9.12
CA ASP A 65 3.08 2.63 8.18
C ASP A 65 3.66 2.38 6.78
N LEU A 66 2.91 2.72 5.73
CA LEU A 66 3.44 2.69 4.37
C LEU A 66 4.50 3.78 4.16
N GLU A 67 5.62 3.39 3.56
CA GLU A 67 6.72 4.26 3.17
C GLU A 67 6.28 5.27 2.09
N MET A 68 6.91 6.45 2.12
CA MET A 68 6.83 7.41 1.01
C MET A 68 7.33 6.79 -0.28
N ASN A 69 6.56 6.97 -1.35
CA ASN A 69 6.95 6.50 -2.67
C ASN A 69 7.21 4.97 -2.70
N GLY A 70 6.56 4.24 -1.79
CA GLY A 70 6.58 2.79 -1.74
C GLY A 70 5.57 2.19 -2.72
N VAL A 71 5.91 1.04 -3.28
CA VAL A 71 5.01 0.21 -4.08
C VAL A 71 4.80 -1.09 -3.32
N TYR A 72 3.55 -1.51 -3.21
CA TYR A 72 3.13 -2.64 -2.41
C TYR A 72 2.24 -3.57 -3.22
N LEU A 73 2.39 -4.88 -3.01
CA LEU A 73 1.53 -5.91 -3.60
C LEU A 73 0.80 -6.66 -2.49
N TYR A 74 -0.45 -7.03 -2.78
CA TYR A 74 -1.15 -8.03 -2.01
C TYR A 74 -0.79 -9.45 -2.46
N PHE A 75 -0.54 -10.32 -1.50
CA PHE A 75 -0.36 -11.75 -1.69
C PHE A 75 -1.41 -12.50 -0.86
N PRO A 76 -2.01 -13.58 -1.40
CA PRO A 76 -2.96 -14.40 -0.65
C PRO A 76 -2.22 -15.12 0.49
N MET A 77 -2.86 -15.22 1.66
CA MET A 77 -2.41 -16.10 2.75
C MET A 77 -2.55 -17.58 2.38
#